data_AF-A0A0R3R995-F1
#
_entry.id   AF-A0A0R3R995-F1
#
_cell.length_a   1.000
_cell.length_b   1.000
_cell.length_c   1.000
_cell.angle_alpha   90.00
_cell.angle_beta   90.00
_cell.angle_gamma   90.00
#
_symmetry.space_group_name_H-M   'P 1'
#
loop_
_entity.id
_entity.type
_entity.pdbx_description
1 polymer ?
#
loop_
_entity_poly.entity_id
_entity_poly.type
_entity_poly.pdbx_seq_one_letter_code
_entity_poly.pdbx_strand_id
1 'polypeptide(L)'
;MDAEEADGSLDRLEFLNEIQQRTRRESLIGGDLIALSRAVKLLIPITIYENDADKFVELVVESVNNMAKESQILAWNDLKYLKRRMIADQLMSVIDQVSMAISPLITPDTPRIIMKPNTDVEVEISAVRIHDYVAFPSTSLYRTTDDTVNIPREALTLRNNAIDEAKIIYAAYSSMSQHLQPEPRRGADGTMVPRQIASKIVSISVINSDNKIETIDHLHKPVIITFSTENRVNLSMPQCVWWNRTHLQWSSYGCVVSSHNATHTVCHCNHLTYFAVLMDIHYQQVCITYICSHKLSLNDCFKSVIKDHVNITYKYMRR
;
A
#
# COMPACT_ATOMS: atom_id res chain seq x y z
N MET A 1 16.94 13.94 22.07
CA MET A 1 16.67 15.00 21.09
C MET A 1 15.39 14.62 20.41
N ASP A 2 14.41 15.50 20.48
CA ASP A 2 13.10 15.26 19.90
C ASP A 2 13.18 15.44 18.38
N ALA A 3 12.41 14.67 17.60
CA ALA A 3 12.39 14.79 16.14
C ALA A 3 11.98 16.21 15.65
N GLU A 4 11.37 17.00 16.53
CA GLU A 4 11.01 18.41 16.30
C GLU A 4 12.21 19.37 16.45
N GLU A 5 13.32 18.92 17.05
CA GLU A 5 14.54 19.72 17.30
C GLU A 5 15.65 19.52 16.25
N ALA A 6 15.45 18.66 15.24
CA ALA A 6 16.44 18.40 14.20
C ALA A 6 16.53 19.54 13.18
N ASP A 7 17.54 20.41 13.35
CA ASP A 7 17.74 21.64 12.57
C ASP A 7 18.51 21.40 11.25
N GLY A 8 19.42 20.42 11.21
CA GLY A 8 20.25 20.09 10.04
C GLY A 8 19.87 18.81 9.27
N SER A 9 20.27 18.71 7.99
CA SER A 9 20.12 17.48 7.16
C SER A 9 20.83 16.28 7.81
N LEU A 10 22.03 16.51 8.37
CA LEU A 10 22.83 15.49 9.05
C LEU A 10 22.09 14.91 10.26
N ASP A 11 21.59 15.77 11.15
CA ASP A 11 20.86 15.34 12.35
C ASP A 11 19.60 14.55 11.98
N ARG A 12 18.87 15.01 10.95
CA ARG A 12 17.68 14.30 10.44
C ARG A 12 18.01 12.90 9.94
N LEU A 13 19.11 12.75 9.20
CA LEU A 13 19.58 11.44 8.73
C LEU A 13 20.03 10.55 9.88
N GLU A 14 20.68 11.10 10.90
CA GLU A 14 21.07 10.36 12.10
C GLU A 14 19.84 9.81 12.83
N PHE A 15 18.82 10.64 13.07
CA PHE A 15 17.55 10.17 13.66
C PHE A 15 16.84 9.13 12.82
N LEU A 16 16.75 9.33 11.50
CA LEU A 16 16.14 8.34 10.61
C LEU A 16 16.88 7.01 10.66
N ASN A 17 18.21 7.05 10.75
CA ASN A 17 19.02 5.85 10.92
C ASN A 17 18.78 5.17 12.28
N GLU A 18 18.66 5.91 13.38
CA GLU A 18 18.28 5.35 14.68
C GLU A 18 16.90 4.68 14.65
N ILE A 19 15.90 5.33 14.04
CA ILE A 19 14.56 4.76 13.85
C ILE A 19 14.62 3.49 13.01
N GLN A 20 15.37 3.51 11.91
CA GLN A 20 15.54 2.34 11.05
C GLN A 20 16.17 1.17 11.81
N GLN A 21 17.21 1.41 12.62
CA GLN A 21 17.87 0.37 13.41
C GLN A 21 16.95 -0.18 14.50
N ARG A 22 16.20 0.70 15.18
CA ARG A 22 15.26 0.31 16.23
C ARG A 22 14.13 -0.56 15.67
N THR A 23 13.46 -0.08 14.62
CA THR A 23 12.36 -0.81 13.96
C THR A 23 12.79 -2.14 13.35
N ARG A 24 14.08 -2.28 13.00
CA ARG A 24 14.65 -3.53 12.49
C ARG A 24 14.89 -4.58 13.57
N ARG A 25 15.31 -4.17 14.77
CA ARG A 25 15.81 -5.07 15.82
C ARG A 25 14.79 -5.36 16.91
N GLU A 26 13.91 -4.42 17.19
CA GLU A 26 13.01 -4.47 18.33
C GLU A 26 11.59 -4.90 17.93
N SER A 27 10.94 -5.62 18.84
CA SER A 27 9.49 -5.78 18.81
C SER A 27 8.86 -4.49 19.30
N LEU A 28 8.04 -3.87 18.46
CA LEU A 28 7.37 -2.62 18.80
C LEU A 28 6.13 -2.90 19.65
N ILE A 29 5.63 -1.85 20.31
CA ILE A 29 4.27 -1.81 20.87
C ILE A 29 3.45 -0.74 20.13
N GLY A 30 2.12 -0.73 20.32
CA GLY A 30 1.25 0.25 19.65
C GLY A 30 1.66 1.72 19.86
N GLY A 31 2.21 2.04 21.04
CA GLY A 31 2.75 3.38 21.33
C GLY A 31 3.94 3.77 20.44
N ASP A 32 4.84 2.82 20.15
CA ASP A 32 5.99 3.04 19.28
C ASP A 32 5.54 3.32 17.84
N LEU A 33 4.57 2.56 17.33
CA LEU A 33 4.03 2.78 15.98
C LEU A 33 3.48 4.20 15.82
N ILE A 34 2.81 4.74 16.84
CA ILE A 34 2.30 6.11 16.84
C ILE A 34 3.47 7.11 16.83
N ALA A 35 4.43 6.96 17.74
CA ALA A 35 5.52 7.90 17.92
C ALA A 35 6.48 7.88 16.71
N LEU A 36 6.90 6.70 16.27
CA LEU A 36 7.86 6.54 15.17
C LEU A 36 7.27 6.95 13.83
N SER A 37 6.00 6.60 13.53
CA SER A 37 5.38 7.05 12.28
C SER A 37 5.26 8.58 12.20
N ARG A 38 5.03 9.26 13.32
CA ARG A 38 5.04 10.73 13.39
C ARG A 38 6.47 11.28 13.28
N ALA A 39 7.43 10.68 13.96
CA ALA A 39 8.83 11.11 13.91
C ALA A 39 9.39 11.02 12.48
N VAL A 40 9.21 9.90 11.78
CA VAL A 40 9.67 9.76 10.38
C VAL A 40 9.08 10.85 9.49
N LYS A 41 7.78 11.17 9.66
CA LYS A 41 7.13 12.25 8.93
C LYS A 41 7.78 13.62 9.17
N LEU A 42 8.09 13.96 10.43
CA LEU A 42 8.68 15.25 10.79
C LEU A 42 10.14 15.39 10.33
N LEU A 43 10.86 14.27 10.25
CA LEU A 43 12.27 14.24 9.86
C LEU A 43 12.48 14.46 8.36
N ILE A 44 11.49 14.18 7.51
CA ILE A 44 11.57 14.45 6.07
C ILE A 44 11.53 15.98 5.85
N PRO A 45 12.60 16.59 5.32
CA PRO A 45 12.61 18.02 5.03
C PRO A 45 11.83 18.30 3.74
N ILE A 46 11.48 19.58 3.51
CA ILE A 46 10.79 20.02 2.28
C ILE A 46 11.70 19.83 1.05
N THR A 47 13.00 20.06 1.22
CA THR A 47 14.00 19.96 0.16
C THR A 47 15.13 19.04 0.60
N ILE A 48 15.48 18.09 -0.25
CA ILE A 48 16.62 17.18 -0.03
C ILE A 48 17.69 17.47 -1.09
N TYR A 49 18.94 17.56 -0.67
CA TYR A 49 20.08 17.75 -1.57
C TYR A 49 20.50 16.42 -2.20
N GLU A 50 21.10 16.49 -3.39
CA GLU A 50 21.49 15.30 -4.18
C GLU A 50 22.34 14.29 -3.40
N ASN A 51 23.30 14.76 -2.61
CA ASN A 51 24.19 13.91 -1.81
C ASN A 51 23.48 13.10 -0.72
N ASP A 52 22.30 13.55 -0.29
CA ASP A 52 21.52 12.94 0.80
C ASP A 52 20.28 12.19 0.30
N ALA A 53 19.89 12.38 -0.97
CA ALA A 53 18.65 11.86 -1.55
C ALA A 53 18.48 10.35 -1.35
N ASP A 54 19.50 9.57 -1.72
CA ASP A 54 19.43 8.12 -1.63
C ASP A 54 19.28 7.66 -0.17
N LYS A 55 20.02 8.28 0.76
CA LYS A 55 19.96 7.94 2.18
C LYS A 55 18.59 8.23 2.78
N PHE A 56 18.00 9.39 2.48
CA PHE A 56 16.66 9.73 2.97
C PHE A 56 15.63 8.71 2.47
N VAL A 57 15.63 8.42 1.17
CA VAL A 57 14.67 7.48 0.58
C VAL A 57 14.85 6.08 1.18
N GLU A 58 16.08 5.58 1.26
CA GLU A 58 16.35 4.25 1.81
C GLU A 58 15.94 4.13 3.28
N LEU A 59 16.34 5.09 4.13
CA LEU A 59 16.02 5.04 5.56
C LEU A 59 14.51 5.15 5.81
N VAL A 60 13.82 6.00 5.06
CA VAL A 60 12.36 6.15 5.15
C VAL A 60 11.65 4.89 4.69
N VAL A 61 11.98 4.36 3.51
CA VAL A 61 11.36 3.14 2.97
C VAL A 61 11.63 1.95 3.89
N GLU A 62 12.86 1.79 4.39
CA GLU A 62 13.19 0.68 5.29
C GLU A 62 12.50 0.79 6.64
N SER A 63 12.36 2.00 7.20
CA SER A 63 11.63 2.23 8.45
C SER A 63 10.14 1.88 8.29
N VAL A 64 9.52 2.32 7.19
CA VAL A 64 8.12 1.99 6.87
C VAL A 64 7.95 0.49 6.66
N ASN A 65 8.82 -0.14 5.90
CA ASN A 65 8.84 -1.59 5.68
C ASN A 65 8.98 -2.35 7.01
N ASN A 66 9.91 -1.96 7.88
CA ASN A 66 10.12 -2.60 9.17
C ASN A 66 8.91 -2.49 10.10
N MET A 67 8.24 -1.33 10.14
CA MET A 67 7.03 -1.12 10.94
C MET A 67 5.82 -1.89 10.39
N ALA A 68 5.71 -2.08 9.07
CA ALA A 68 4.57 -2.73 8.43
C ALA A 68 4.62 -4.27 8.43
N LYS A 69 5.81 -4.86 8.64
CA LYS A 69 6.03 -6.32 8.63
C LYS A 69 5.05 -7.10 9.52
N GLU A 70 4.73 -8.31 9.08
CA GLU A 70 3.92 -9.27 9.82
C GLU A 70 4.49 -9.57 11.22
N SER A 71 5.81 -9.56 11.39
CA SER A 71 6.45 -9.73 12.70
C SER A 71 6.02 -8.68 13.74
N GLN A 72 5.56 -7.51 13.30
CA GLN A 72 5.08 -6.43 14.17
C GLN A 72 3.57 -6.50 14.44
N ILE A 73 2.87 -7.57 14.04
CA ILE A 73 1.41 -7.67 14.14
C ILE A 73 0.90 -7.45 15.57
N LEU A 74 1.65 -7.87 16.60
CA LEU A 74 1.27 -7.65 18.00
C LEU A 74 1.20 -6.15 18.34
N ALA A 75 2.17 -5.36 17.90
CA ALA A 75 2.17 -3.90 18.06
C ALA A 75 0.94 -3.26 17.40
N TRP A 76 0.60 -3.74 16.20
CA TRP A 76 -0.59 -3.28 15.47
C TRP A 76 -1.90 -3.72 16.13
N ASN A 77 -1.88 -4.79 16.92
CA ASN A 77 -3.04 -5.31 17.66
C ASN A 77 -3.31 -4.59 18.97
N ASP A 78 -2.30 -3.89 19.52
CA ASP A 78 -2.51 -2.95 20.63
C ASP A 78 -3.36 -1.74 20.21
N LEU A 79 -3.42 -1.46 18.90
CA LEU A 79 -4.12 -0.32 18.34
C LEU A 79 -5.57 -0.67 18.00
N LYS A 80 -6.49 0.21 18.43
CA LYS A 80 -7.89 0.17 17.99
C LYS A 80 -7.99 0.38 16.48
N TYR A 81 -9.04 -0.17 15.89
CA TYR A 81 -9.34 -0.14 14.46
C TYR A 81 -9.04 1.20 13.77
N LEU A 82 -9.56 2.32 14.29
CA LEU A 82 -9.35 3.64 13.69
C LEU A 82 -7.88 4.08 13.76
N LYS A 83 -7.20 3.86 14.90
CA LYS A 83 -5.78 4.23 15.06
C LYS A 83 -4.88 3.43 14.13
N ARG A 84 -5.17 2.14 13.94
CA ARG A 84 -4.46 1.29 12.97
C ARG A 84 -4.52 1.88 11.56
N ARG A 85 -5.72 2.27 11.11
CA ARG A 85 -5.93 2.89 9.79
C ARG A 85 -5.23 4.24 9.65
N MET A 86 -5.27 5.08 10.69
CA MET A 86 -4.55 6.36 10.70
C MET A 86 -3.04 6.20 10.56
N ILE A 87 -2.45 5.24 11.28
CA ILE A 87 -0.99 5.01 11.23
C ILE A 87 -0.59 4.39 9.90
N ALA A 88 -1.36 3.43 9.38
CA ALA A 88 -1.13 2.85 8.06
C ALA A 88 -1.21 3.92 6.95
N ASP A 89 -2.21 4.80 6.97
CA ASP A 89 -2.30 5.95 6.07
C ASP A 89 -1.08 6.88 6.19
N GLN A 90 -0.67 7.18 7.43
CA GLN A 90 0.49 8.03 7.68
C GLN A 90 1.78 7.41 7.12
N LEU A 91 2.00 6.10 7.32
CA LEU A 91 3.17 5.39 6.80
C LEU A 91 3.22 5.39 5.26
N MET A 92 2.07 5.19 4.58
CA MET A 92 2.01 5.34 3.13
C MET A 92 2.31 6.79 2.70
N SER A 93 1.76 7.78 3.40
CA SER A 93 1.98 9.20 3.11
C SER A 93 3.41 9.69 3.33
N VAL A 94 4.17 8.99 4.16
CA VAL A 94 5.59 9.28 4.42
C VAL A 94 6.44 8.92 3.20
N ILE A 95 6.07 7.85 2.47
CA ILE A 95 6.69 7.50 1.19
C ILE A 95 6.39 8.58 0.13
N ASP A 96 5.14 9.05 0.06
CA ASP A 96 4.77 10.17 -0.81
C ASP A 96 5.60 11.43 -0.50
N GLN A 97 5.76 11.76 0.79
CA GLN A 97 6.49 12.95 1.24
C GLN A 97 7.97 12.91 0.87
N VAL A 98 8.67 11.81 1.14
CA VAL A 98 10.09 11.70 0.76
C VAL A 98 10.24 11.73 -0.76
N SER A 99 9.30 11.12 -1.50
CA SER A 99 9.30 11.11 -2.97
C SER A 99 9.09 12.50 -3.57
N MET A 100 8.19 13.31 -3.00
CA MET A 100 8.02 14.72 -3.37
C MET A 100 9.28 15.55 -3.04
N ALA A 101 9.90 15.33 -1.87
CA ALA A 101 11.08 16.09 -1.45
C ALA A 101 12.31 15.86 -2.36
N ILE A 102 12.43 14.66 -2.95
CA ILE A 102 13.50 14.35 -3.93
C ILE A 102 13.09 14.57 -5.38
N SER A 103 11.81 14.80 -5.69
CA SER A 103 11.33 14.91 -7.07
C SER A 103 12.05 15.97 -7.91
N PRO A 104 12.54 17.11 -7.38
CA PRO A 104 13.33 18.06 -8.15
C PRO A 104 14.60 17.44 -8.77
N LEU A 105 15.17 16.42 -8.12
CA LEU A 105 16.42 15.76 -8.50
C LEU A 105 16.23 14.67 -9.57
N ILE A 106 14.98 14.29 -9.85
CA ILE A 106 14.65 13.19 -10.76
C ILE A 106 14.63 13.70 -12.20
N THR A 107 15.43 13.05 -13.04
CA THR A 107 15.44 13.22 -14.50
C THR A 107 15.16 11.87 -15.18
N PRO A 108 14.88 11.83 -16.50
CA PRO A 108 14.62 10.57 -17.20
C PRO A 108 15.76 9.56 -17.12
N ASP A 109 17.00 10.03 -17.00
CA ASP A 109 18.20 9.20 -16.94
C ASP A 109 18.57 8.78 -15.50
N THR A 110 17.93 9.38 -14.48
CA THR A 110 18.25 9.15 -13.06
C THR A 110 17.03 8.73 -12.22
N PRO A 111 16.24 7.72 -12.64
CA PRO A 111 15.14 7.23 -11.82
C PRO A 111 15.67 6.72 -10.48
N ARG A 112 14.84 6.80 -9.45
CA ARG A 112 15.13 6.24 -8.12
C ARG A 112 14.22 5.05 -7.89
N ILE A 113 14.81 3.87 -7.82
CA ILE A 113 14.10 2.59 -7.75
C ILE A 113 14.55 1.84 -6.50
N ILE A 114 13.63 1.64 -5.56
CA ILE A 114 13.81 0.81 -4.37
C ILE A 114 12.91 -0.42 -4.52
N MET A 115 13.45 -1.44 -5.16
CA MET A 115 12.79 -2.75 -5.35
C MET A 115 13.75 -3.84 -4.88
N LYS A 116 13.92 -3.95 -3.56
CA LYS A 116 14.86 -4.89 -2.94
C LYS A 116 14.16 -6.26 -2.75
N PRO A 117 14.85 -7.40 -2.97
CA PRO A 117 14.31 -8.71 -2.62
C PRO A 117 13.91 -8.75 -1.13
N ASN A 118 12.82 -9.45 -0.80
CA ASN A 118 12.32 -9.59 0.57
C ASN A 118 11.92 -8.27 1.26
N THR A 119 11.54 -7.25 0.48
CA THR A 119 10.90 -6.05 1.01
C THR A 119 9.43 -6.02 0.60
N ASP A 120 8.59 -5.56 1.52
CA ASP A 120 7.15 -5.45 1.31
C ASP A 120 6.75 -4.10 0.72
N VAL A 121 7.67 -3.14 0.71
CA VAL A 121 7.47 -1.79 0.19
C VAL A 121 8.42 -1.57 -0.97
N GLU A 122 7.84 -1.43 -2.16
CA GLU A 122 8.54 -1.16 -3.41
C GLU A 122 8.22 0.27 -3.83
N VAL A 123 9.22 1.04 -4.28
CA VAL A 123 9.04 2.43 -4.72
C VAL A 123 9.83 2.68 -6.00
N GLU A 124 9.21 3.35 -6.95
CA GLU A 124 9.87 3.88 -8.15
C GLU A 124 9.46 5.33 -8.37
N ILE A 125 10.45 6.21 -8.50
CA ILE A 125 10.28 7.63 -8.77
C ILE A 125 11.02 7.94 -10.07
N SER A 126 10.27 8.26 -11.11
CA SER A 126 10.80 8.34 -12.48
C SER A 126 10.22 9.56 -13.20
N ALA A 127 11.04 10.21 -14.04
CA ALA A 127 10.56 11.14 -15.06
C ALA A 127 10.43 10.37 -16.37
N VAL A 128 9.23 10.36 -16.95
CA VAL A 128 8.90 9.52 -18.12
C VAL A 128 8.37 10.35 -19.26
N ARG A 129 8.75 9.97 -20.48
CA ARG A 129 8.17 10.57 -21.69
C ARG A 129 6.69 10.21 -21.82
N ILE A 130 5.88 11.20 -22.17
CA ILE A 130 4.44 11.05 -22.27
C ILE A 130 4.08 10.29 -23.55
N HIS A 131 3.57 9.08 -23.37
CA HIS A 131 2.99 8.24 -24.43
C HIS A 131 1.48 8.08 -24.20
N ASP A 132 0.81 7.30 -25.06
CA ASP A 132 -0.63 7.05 -24.90
C ASP A 132 -0.97 6.31 -23.61
N TYR A 133 -0.14 5.35 -23.24
CA TYR A 133 -0.10 4.70 -21.93
C TYR A 133 1.34 4.52 -21.48
N VAL A 134 1.61 4.72 -20.20
CA VAL A 134 2.90 4.46 -19.57
C VAL A 134 2.72 3.45 -18.44
N ALA A 135 3.53 2.39 -18.47
CA ALA A 135 3.43 1.26 -17.55
C ALA A 135 4.42 1.39 -16.37
N PHE A 136 3.94 1.04 -15.18
CA PHE A 136 4.74 0.93 -13.96
C PHE A 136 4.47 -0.42 -13.26
N PRO A 137 5.45 -0.97 -12.52
CA PRO A 137 6.84 -0.50 -12.45
C PRO A 137 7.54 -0.65 -13.81
N SER A 138 8.59 0.13 -14.09
CA SER A 138 9.31 0.06 -15.37
C SER A 138 9.94 -1.33 -15.62
N THR A 139 10.16 -2.09 -14.55
CA THR A 139 10.63 -3.49 -14.57
C THR A 139 9.58 -4.49 -15.03
N SER A 140 8.29 -4.13 -15.08
CA SER A 140 7.20 -5.00 -15.53
C SER A 140 7.38 -5.53 -16.96
N LEU A 141 8.15 -4.82 -17.79
CA LEU A 141 8.55 -5.27 -19.13
C LEU A 141 9.34 -6.59 -19.12
N TYR A 142 10.01 -6.91 -18.01
CA TYR A 142 10.85 -8.10 -17.85
C TYR A 142 10.31 -9.08 -16.80
N ARG A 143 9.32 -8.67 -15.99
CA ARG A 143 8.73 -9.45 -14.90
C ARG A 143 7.22 -9.52 -15.04
N THR A 144 6.74 -10.64 -15.57
CA THR A 144 5.31 -10.88 -15.81
C THR A 144 4.51 -11.25 -14.56
N THR A 145 5.17 -11.34 -13.39
CA THR A 145 4.54 -11.73 -12.11
C THR A 145 4.13 -10.53 -11.26
N ASP A 146 4.54 -9.33 -11.66
CA ASP A 146 4.38 -8.13 -10.86
C ASP A 146 3.03 -7.46 -11.17
N ASP A 147 2.47 -6.79 -10.16
CA ASP A 147 1.34 -5.90 -10.37
C ASP A 147 1.76 -4.81 -11.36
N THR A 148 0.86 -4.45 -12.29
CA THR A 148 1.16 -3.42 -13.30
C THR A 148 0.11 -2.33 -13.27
N VAL A 149 0.54 -1.09 -13.48
CA VAL A 149 -0.31 0.09 -13.61
C VAL A 149 -0.01 0.76 -14.95
N ASN A 150 -1.01 0.91 -15.80
CA ASN A 150 -0.90 1.63 -17.06
C ASN A 150 -1.67 2.94 -16.94
N ILE A 151 -0.93 4.05 -17.00
CA ILE A 151 -1.45 5.40 -16.84
C ILE A 151 -1.77 5.98 -18.21
N PRO A 152 -3.00 6.47 -18.47
CA PRO A 152 -3.33 7.09 -19.74
C PRO A 152 -2.66 8.46 -19.87
N ARG A 153 -2.35 8.86 -21.12
CA ARG A 153 -1.83 10.20 -21.47
C ARG A 153 -2.57 11.33 -20.77
N GLU A 154 -3.90 11.25 -20.69
CA GLU A 154 -4.77 12.26 -20.07
C GLU A 154 -4.34 12.62 -18.63
N ALA A 155 -3.90 11.64 -17.85
CA ALA A 155 -3.44 11.85 -16.48
C ALA A 155 -2.02 12.44 -16.41
N LEU A 156 -1.21 12.24 -17.46
CA LEU A 156 0.18 12.71 -17.53
C LEU A 156 0.29 14.13 -18.07
N THR A 157 -0.65 14.53 -18.91
CA THR A 157 -0.71 15.89 -19.48
C THR A 157 -1.37 16.83 -18.47
N LEU A 158 -0.58 17.33 -17.52
CA LEU A 158 -1.03 18.42 -16.67
C LEU A 158 -1.37 19.62 -17.54
N ARG A 159 -2.56 20.18 -17.33
CA ARG A 159 -3.34 21.01 -18.27
C ARG A 159 -2.67 22.24 -18.90
N ASN A 160 -1.41 22.57 -18.67
CA ASN A 160 -0.85 23.85 -19.11
C ASN A 160 0.65 23.92 -19.42
N ASN A 161 1.43 22.84 -19.53
CA ASN A 161 2.84 22.99 -19.95
C ASN A 161 3.30 21.96 -20.98
N ALA A 162 3.97 22.46 -22.01
CA ALA A 162 4.61 21.76 -23.11
C ALA A 162 5.89 21.02 -22.64
N ILE A 163 5.75 20.11 -21.68
CA ILE A 163 6.82 19.20 -21.29
C ILE A 163 6.39 17.82 -21.77
N ASP A 164 7.18 17.22 -22.67
CA ASP A 164 6.99 15.84 -23.13
C ASP A 164 7.24 14.80 -22.02
N GLU A 165 7.37 15.23 -20.77
CA GLU A 165 7.78 14.43 -19.62
C GLU A 165 6.89 14.67 -18.40
N ALA A 166 6.57 13.59 -17.68
CA ALA A 166 5.83 13.62 -16.43
C ALA A 166 6.66 12.93 -15.32
N LYS A 167 6.65 13.49 -14.11
CA LYS A 167 7.27 12.87 -12.93
C LYS A 167 6.25 12.02 -12.21
N ILE A 168 6.58 10.76 -11.96
CA ILE A 168 5.68 9.74 -11.44
C ILE A 168 6.25 9.11 -10.19
N ILE A 169 5.38 8.83 -9.22
CA ILE A 169 5.66 8.03 -8.04
C ILE A 169 4.80 6.77 -8.15
N TYR A 170 5.44 5.62 -8.32
CA TYR A 170 4.84 4.31 -8.15
C TYR A 170 5.27 3.73 -6.80
N ALA A 171 4.33 3.16 -6.05
CA ALA A 171 4.66 2.39 -4.87
C ALA A 171 3.77 1.16 -4.73
N ALA A 172 4.30 0.06 -4.19
CA ALA A 172 3.53 -1.13 -3.86
C ALA A 172 3.78 -1.56 -2.41
N TYR A 173 2.73 -1.97 -1.71
CA TYR A 173 2.75 -2.33 -0.30
C TYR A 173 2.10 -3.70 -0.09
N SER A 174 2.92 -4.73 0.13
CA SER A 174 2.47 -6.09 0.38
C SER A 174 1.95 -6.26 1.81
N SER A 175 2.73 -5.87 2.82
CA SER A 175 2.41 -6.09 4.24
C SER A 175 1.48 -5.04 4.86
N MET A 176 1.26 -3.90 4.18
CA MET A 176 0.30 -2.89 4.66
C MET A 176 -1.16 -3.37 4.54
N SER A 177 -1.43 -4.26 3.59
CA SER A 177 -2.76 -4.84 3.35
C SER A 177 -3.41 -5.41 4.61
N GLN A 178 -2.63 -6.09 5.47
CA GLN A 178 -3.15 -6.69 6.70
C GLN A 178 -3.61 -5.66 7.75
N HIS A 179 -3.10 -4.42 7.66
CA HIS A 179 -3.41 -3.34 8.62
C HIS A 179 -4.59 -2.48 8.18
N LEU A 180 -4.97 -2.58 6.90
CA LEU A 180 -6.09 -1.87 6.28
C LEU A 180 -7.27 -2.80 5.99
N GLN A 181 -7.58 -3.71 6.93
CA GLN A 181 -8.65 -4.71 6.75
C GLN A 181 -9.99 -4.08 6.40
N PRO A 182 -10.68 -4.51 5.32
CA PRO A 182 -11.92 -3.90 4.85
C PRO A 182 -13.12 -4.21 5.75
N GLU A 183 -14.15 -3.38 5.61
CA GLU A 183 -15.47 -3.61 6.18
C GLU A 183 -16.15 -4.83 5.50
N PRO A 184 -16.91 -5.65 6.25
CA PRO A 184 -17.63 -6.77 5.65
C PRO A 184 -18.67 -6.28 4.64
N ARG A 185 -18.89 -7.05 3.58
CA ARG A 185 -19.93 -6.76 2.58
C ARG A 185 -21.27 -7.23 3.10
N ARG A 186 -22.30 -6.40 2.95
CA ARG A 186 -23.68 -6.82 3.22
C ARG A 186 -24.21 -7.61 2.02
N GLY A 187 -24.56 -8.87 2.25
CA GLY A 187 -25.21 -9.76 1.28
C GLY A 187 -26.65 -9.36 1.00
N ALA A 188 -27.24 -9.92 -0.06
CA ALA A 188 -28.62 -9.66 -0.45
C ALA A 188 -29.64 -10.14 0.60
N ASP A 189 -29.28 -11.19 1.34
CA ASP A 189 -30.01 -11.74 2.48
C ASP A 189 -29.75 -11.01 3.81
N GLY A 190 -28.94 -9.94 3.77
CA GLY A 190 -28.54 -9.16 4.94
C GLY A 190 -27.37 -9.77 5.74
N THR A 191 -26.81 -10.91 5.32
CA THR A 191 -25.63 -11.49 5.96
C THR A 191 -24.40 -10.59 5.79
N MET A 192 -23.52 -10.57 6.79
CA MET A 192 -22.26 -9.85 6.71
C MET A 192 -21.18 -10.83 6.24
N VAL A 193 -20.73 -10.65 5.01
CA VAL A 193 -19.70 -11.47 4.36
C VAL A 193 -18.33 -10.85 4.65
N PRO A 194 -17.45 -11.54 5.40
CA PRO A 194 -16.11 -11.04 5.67
C PRO A 194 -15.30 -10.90 4.39
N ARG A 195 -14.43 -9.90 4.35
CA ARG A 195 -13.58 -9.61 3.20
C ARG A 195 -12.15 -9.41 3.61
N GLN A 196 -11.25 -9.56 2.65
CA GLN A 196 -9.85 -9.19 2.77
C GLN A 196 -9.36 -8.51 1.50
N ILE A 197 -8.22 -7.84 1.62
CA ILE A 197 -7.43 -7.42 0.47
C ILE A 197 -6.74 -8.68 -0.09
N ALA A 198 -6.89 -8.94 -1.39
CA ALA A 198 -6.38 -10.13 -2.08
C ALA A 198 -5.17 -9.82 -3.00
N SER A 199 -4.66 -8.59 -2.95
CA SER A 199 -3.56 -8.07 -3.74
C SER A 199 -2.58 -7.28 -2.86
N LYS A 200 -1.46 -6.81 -3.42
CA LYS A 200 -0.75 -5.67 -2.81
C LYS A 200 -1.63 -4.42 -2.88
N ILE A 201 -1.32 -3.41 -2.06
CA ILE A 201 -1.81 -2.06 -2.28
C ILE A 201 -0.86 -1.38 -3.25
N VAL A 202 -1.34 -0.83 -4.35
CA VAL A 202 -0.52 -0.14 -5.35
C VAL A 202 -0.92 1.32 -5.42
N SER A 203 0.04 2.23 -5.28
CA SER A 203 -0.12 3.66 -5.41
C SER A 203 0.50 4.16 -6.70
N ILE A 204 -0.18 5.09 -7.36
CA ILE A 204 0.38 5.84 -8.47
C ILE A 204 0.03 7.32 -8.31
N SER A 205 1.01 8.20 -8.50
CA SER A 205 0.84 9.64 -8.35
C SER A 205 1.66 10.40 -9.38
N VAL A 206 1.11 11.50 -9.89
CA VAL A 206 1.82 12.44 -10.79
C VAL A 206 2.27 13.64 -9.98
N ILE A 207 3.50 14.09 -10.19
CA ILE A 207 4.06 15.28 -9.55
C ILE A 207 3.95 16.46 -10.51
N ASN A 208 3.37 17.56 -10.03
CA ASN A 208 3.22 18.80 -10.78
C ASN A 208 4.49 19.68 -10.76
N SER A 209 4.44 20.82 -11.45
CA SER A 209 5.57 21.75 -11.52
C SER A 209 6.01 22.32 -10.17
N ASP A 210 5.13 22.30 -9.16
CA ASP A 210 5.40 22.78 -7.81
C ASP A 210 6.00 21.68 -6.90
N ASN A 211 6.39 20.54 -7.48
CA ASN A 211 6.89 19.35 -6.78
C ASN A 211 5.89 18.79 -5.76
N LYS A 212 4.60 18.89 -6.07
CA LYS A 212 3.51 18.33 -5.27
C LYS A 212 2.78 17.24 -6.04
N ILE A 213 2.24 16.27 -5.33
CA ILE A 213 1.32 15.29 -5.91
C ILE A 213 0.06 16.01 -6.38
N GLU A 214 -0.24 15.85 -7.66
CA GLU A 214 -1.46 16.37 -8.28
C GLU A 214 -2.64 15.44 -7.96
N THR A 215 -3.78 16.03 -7.59
CA THR A 215 -5.03 15.27 -7.47
C THR A 215 -5.64 15.10 -8.87
N ILE A 216 -5.63 13.87 -9.37
CA ILE A 216 -6.16 13.53 -10.69
C ILE A 216 -7.36 12.61 -10.53
N ASP A 217 -8.52 13.08 -11.00
CA ASP A 217 -9.78 12.34 -10.98
C ASP A 217 -10.61 12.59 -12.26
N HIS A 218 -11.76 11.90 -12.36
CA HIS A 218 -12.70 12.00 -13.49
C HIS A 218 -12.06 11.80 -14.88
N LEU A 219 -11.05 10.93 -14.96
CA LEU A 219 -10.40 10.58 -16.22
C LEU A 219 -11.39 9.90 -17.19
N HIS A 220 -11.36 10.29 -18.45
CA HIS A 220 -12.18 9.67 -19.50
C HIS A 220 -11.57 8.34 -19.95
N LYS A 221 -10.24 8.27 -20.07
CA LYS A 221 -9.52 7.01 -20.25
C LYS A 221 -9.16 6.43 -18.89
N PRO A 222 -9.38 5.13 -18.65
CA PRO A 222 -9.11 4.54 -17.35
C PRO A 222 -7.59 4.36 -17.13
N VAL A 223 -7.21 4.44 -15.87
CA VAL A 223 -5.99 3.83 -15.36
C VAL A 223 -6.24 2.32 -15.31
N ILE A 224 -5.39 1.54 -15.98
CA ILE A 224 -5.56 0.09 -16.11
C ILE A 224 -4.56 -0.58 -15.17
N ILE A 225 -5.08 -1.23 -14.13
CA ILE A 225 -4.27 -1.87 -13.10
C ILE A 225 -4.47 -3.37 -13.18
N THR A 226 -3.41 -4.14 -13.36
CA THR A 226 -3.44 -5.60 -13.31
C THR A 226 -2.81 -6.05 -12.01
N PHE A 227 -3.63 -6.60 -11.12
CA PHE A 227 -3.17 -7.20 -9.88
C PHE A 227 -2.94 -8.69 -10.05
N SER A 228 -1.78 -9.17 -9.62
CA SER A 228 -1.54 -10.56 -9.28
C SER A 228 -2.25 -10.84 -7.96
N THR A 229 -3.33 -11.60 -8.04
CA THR A 229 -4.13 -11.97 -6.86
C THR A 229 -3.79 -13.37 -6.43
N GLU A 230 -3.76 -13.61 -5.11
CA GLU A 230 -3.50 -14.95 -4.60
C GLU A 230 -4.58 -15.92 -5.08
N ASN A 231 -4.18 -16.98 -5.77
CA ASN A 231 -5.08 -18.04 -6.21
C ASN A 231 -5.49 -18.90 -5.01
N ARG A 232 -6.52 -18.45 -4.29
CA ARG A 232 -7.09 -19.18 -3.16
C ARG A 232 -8.53 -19.59 -3.46
N VAL A 233 -8.80 -20.88 -3.31
CA VAL A 233 -10.11 -21.50 -3.56
C VAL A 233 -11.23 -20.91 -2.69
N ASN A 234 -10.89 -20.28 -1.56
CA ASN A 234 -11.84 -19.67 -0.63
C ASN A 234 -12.11 -18.18 -0.89
N LEU A 235 -11.55 -17.59 -1.95
CA LEU A 235 -11.77 -16.19 -2.30
C LEU A 235 -12.62 -16.07 -3.56
N SER A 236 -13.50 -15.07 -3.58
CA SER A 236 -14.34 -14.78 -4.75
C SER A 236 -14.82 -13.34 -4.74
N MET A 237 -15.64 -12.97 -5.72
CA MET A 237 -16.26 -11.64 -5.81
C MET A 237 -15.23 -10.51 -5.73
N PRO A 238 -14.29 -10.46 -6.71
CA PRO A 238 -13.31 -9.38 -6.78
C PRO A 238 -14.02 -8.03 -6.84
N GLN A 239 -13.49 -7.05 -6.12
CA GLN A 239 -13.90 -5.67 -6.24
C GLN A 239 -12.67 -4.77 -6.21
N CYS A 240 -12.48 -4.03 -7.30
CA CYS A 240 -11.49 -2.97 -7.38
C CYS A 240 -11.90 -1.82 -6.47
N VAL A 241 -10.98 -1.40 -5.61
CA VAL A 241 -11.19 -0.33 -4.64
C VAL A 241 -10.00 0.60 -4.58
N TRP A 242 -10.22 1.77 -3.99
CA TRP A 242 -9.19 2.71 -3.61
C TRP A 242 -9.31 3.14 -2.15
N TRP A 243 -8.19 3.54 -1.55
CA TRP A 243 -8.14 3.99 -0.16
C TRP A 243 -8.58 5.45 -0.04
N ASN A 244 -9.78 5.68 0.50
CA ASN A 244 -10.25 7.00 0.81
C ASN A 244 -9.60 7.50 2.10
N ARG A 245 -8.62 8.37 1.97
CA ARG A 245 -7.83 8.94 3.08
C ARG A 245 -8.65 9.84 4.00
N THR A 246 -9.68 10.51 3.48
CA THR A 246 -10.57 11.38 4.27
C THR A 246 -11.44 10.58 5.22
N HIS A 247 -12.00 9.46 4.74
CA HIS A 247 -12.84 8.58 5.55
C HIS A 247 -12.06 7.45 6.23
N LEU A 248 -10.80 7.24 5.83
CA LEU A 248 -9.98 6.09 6.20
C LEU A 248 -10.71 4.77 5.90
N GLN A 249 -11.25 4.64 4.68
CA GLN A 249 -12.04 3.48 4.24
C GLN A 249 -11.78 3.13 2.78
N TRP A 250 -11.97 1.85 2.42
CA TRP A 250 -11.95 1.43 1.03
C TRP A 250 -13.22 1.86 0.31
N SER A 251 -13.08 2.46 -0.87
CA SER A 251 -14.18 2.87 -1.73
C SER A 251 -14.04 2.22 -3.10
N SER A 252 -15.15 1.81 -3.70
CA SER A 252 -15.18 1.33 -5.09
C SER A 252 -15.55 2.43 -6.09
N TYR A 253 -15.83 3.65 -5.61
CA TYR A 253 -16.26 4.73 -6.48
C TYR A 253 -15.20 5.05 -7.55
N GLY A 254 -15.60 5.08 -8.82
CA GLY A 254 -14.69 5.33 -9.93
C GLY A 254 -13.80 4.15 -10.34
N CYS A 255 -13.94 2.98 -9.71
CA CYS A 255 -13.19 1.77 -10.02
C CYS A 255 -14.11 0.58 -10.34
N VAL A 256 -13.80 -0.15 -11.40
CA VAL A 256 -14.54 -1.35 -11.83
C VAL A 256 -13.61 -2.50 -12.17
N VAL A 257 -14.08 -3.73 -11.93
CA VAL A 257 -13.40 -4.94 -12.41
C VAL A 257 -13.65 -5.04 -13.91
N SER A 258 -12.58 -5.00 -14.70
CA SER A 258 -12.60 -5.19 -16.15
C SER A 258 -12.59 -6.68 -16.51
N SER A 259 -11.70 -7.43 -15.89
CA SER A 259 -11.62 -8.88 -16.02
C SER A 259 -11.04 -9.52 -14.77
N HIS A 260 -11.34 -10.79 -14.56
CA HIS A 260 -10.82 -11.56 -13.44
C HIS A 260 -10.65 -13.02 -13.84
N ASN A 261 -9.53 -13.61 -13.43
CA ASN A 261 -9.26 -15.03 -13.51
C ASN A 261 -8.63 -15.51 -12.19
N ALA A 262 -8.27 -16.79 -12.11
CA ALA A 262 -7.77 -17.40 -10.87
C ALA A 262 -6.52 -16.72 -10.27
N THR A 263 -5.69 -16.07 -11.08
CA THR A 263 -4.41 -15.49 -10.64
C THR A 263 -4.34 -13.98 -10.82
N HIS A 264 -5.25 -13.37 -11.57
CA HIS A 264 -5.19 -11.95 -11.89
C HIS A 264 -6.57 -11.29 -11.85
N THR A 265 -6.56 -10.03 -11.44
CA THR A 265 -7.72 -9.13 -11.54
C THR A 265 -7.29 -7.84 -12.21
N VAL A 266 -7.99 -7.47 -13.30
CA VAL A 266 -7.76 -6.22 -14.01
C VAL A 266 -8.82 -5.21 -13.57
N CYS A 267 -8.35 -4.08 -13.08
CA CYS A 267 -9.14 -2.94 -12.62
C CYS A 267 -9.02 -1.78 -13.59
N HIS A 268 -10.14 -1.13 -13.87
CA HIS A 268 -10.19 0.17 -14.53
C HIS A 268 -10.65 1.22 -13.53
N CYS A 269 -9.82 2.23 -13.27
CA CYS A 269 -10.14 3.33 -12.37
C CYS A 269 -10.03 4.69 -13.08
N ASN A 270 -10.83 5.67 -12.68
CA ASN A 270 -10.87 7.00 -13.32
C ASN A 270 -10.14 8.10 -12.51
N HIS A 271 -9.23 7.71 -11.62
CA HIS A 271 -8.45 8.63 -10.78
C HIS A 271 -7.08 7.99 -10.47
N LEU A 272 -6.19 8.75 -9.84
CA LEU A 272 -4.90 8.28 -9.32
C LEU A 272 -4.91 8.36 -7.79
N THR A 273 -4.53 7.28 -7.12
CA THR A 273 -4.50 7.14 -5.66
C THR A 273 -3.85 5.80 -5.28
N TYR A 274 -4.24 5.22 -4.15
CA TYR A 274 -3.90 3.89 -3.65
C TYR A 274 -5.01 2.90 -3.99
N PHE A 275 -4.69 1.83 -4.68
CA PHE A 275 -5.61 0.83 -5.20
C PHE A 275 -5.37 -0.56 -4.59
N ALA A 276 -6.43 -1.35 -4.53
CA ALA A 276 -6.34 -2.76 -4.14
C ALA A 276 -7.54 -3.55 -4.71
N VAL A 277 -7.48 -4.87 -4.58
CA VAL A 277 -8.60 -5.78 -4.84
C VAL A 277 -9.10 -6.35 -3.52
N LEU A 278 -10.40 -6.16 -3.25
CA LEU A 278 -11.08 -6.87 -2.16
C LEU A 278 -11.72 -8.14 -2.70
N MET A 279 -11.69 -9.20 -1.89
CA MET A 279 -12.43 -10.44 -2.14
C MET A 279 -13.15 -10.91 -0.89
N ASP A 280 -14.27 -11.60 -1.11
CA ASP A 280 -15.05 -12.23 -0.05
C ASP A 280 -14.36 -13.52 0.42
N ILE A 281 -14.39 -13.75 1.72
CA ILE A 281 -13.82 -14.95 2.34
C ILE A 281 -14.93 -15.97 2.58
N HIS A 282 -14.81 -17.14 1.93
CA HIS A 282 -15.73 -18.27 2.08
C HIS A 282 -15.15 -19.35 2.99
N TYR A 283 -15.39 -19.23 4.30
CA TYR A 283 -14.86 -20.18 5.30
C TYR A 283 -15.38 -21.61 5.13
N GLN A 284 -16.54 -21.82 4.49
CA GLN A 284 -17.07 -23.17 4.25
C GLN A 284 -16.16 -24.02 3.34
N GLN A 285 -15.45 -23.39 2.39
CA GLN A 285 -14.56 -24.10 1.47
C GLN A 285 -13.22 -24.48 2.12
N VAL A 286 -12.73 -23.66 3.08
CA VAL A 286 -11.57 -23.98 3.93
C VAL A 286 -11.85 -25.23 4.77
N CYS A 287 -13.10 -25.39 5.23
CA CYS A 287 -13.48 -26.55 6.01
C CYS A 287 -13.55 -27.85 5.21
N ILE A 288 -13.99 -27.84 3.95
CA ILE A 288 -14.14 -29.07 3.16
C ILE A 288 -12.77 -29.75 2.93
N THR A 289 -11.70 -28.99 2.66
CA THR A 289 -10.32 -29.52 2.53
C THR A 289 -9.73 -30.02 3.86
N TYR A 290 -10.01 -29.32 4.97
CA TYR A 290 -9.56 -29.75 6.32
C TYR A 290 -10.32 -30.99 6.83
N ILE A 291 -11.62 -31.09 6.54
CA ILE A 291 -12.48 -32.22 6.90
C ILE A 291 -12.05 -33.51 6.18
N CYS A 292 -11.72 -33.43 4.89
CA CYS A 292 -11.23 -34.58 4.12
C CYS A 292 -9.91 -35.15 4.63
N SER A 293 -9.10 -34.33 5.32
CA SER A 293 -7.77 -34.73 5.80
C SER A 293 -7.78 -35.32 7.22
N HIS A 294 -8.74 -34.94 8.07
CA HIS A 294 -8.72 -35.22 9.52
C HIS A 294 -9.98 -35.91 10.09
N LYS A 295 -10.96 -36.32 9.26
CA LYS A 295 -12.22 -36.97 9.70
C LYS A 295 -12.97 -36.21 10.82
N LEU A 296 -13.00 -34.88 10.75
CA LEU A 296 -13.77 -34.04 11.69
C LEU A 296 -15.20 -33.82 11.17
N SER A 297 -16.17 -33.61 12.08
CA SER A 297 -17.52 -33.21 11.68
C SER A 297 -17.51 -31.76 11.12
N LEU A 298 -18.46 -31.44 10.23
CA LEU A 298 -18.63 -30.09 9.65
C LEU A 298 -18.71 -29.00 10.74
N ASN A 299 -19.38 -29.31 11.86
CA ASN A 299 -19.51 -28.41 12.99
C ASN A 299 -18.20 -28.23 13.79
N ASP A 300 -17.37 -29.28 13.91
CA ASP A 300 -16.11 -29.20 14.64
C ASP A 300 -15.02 -28.50 13.83
N CYS A 301 -15.03 -28.69 12.50
CA CYS A 301 -14.19 -27.90 11.62
C CYS A 301 -14.59 -26.43 11.63
N PHE A 302 -15.90 -26.13 11.50
CA PHE A 302 -16.39 -24.76 11.52
C PHE A 302 -15.97 -24.09 12.84
N LYS A 303 -16.09 -24.79 13.97
CA LYS A 303 -15.58 -24.30 15.27
C LYS A 303 -14.06 -24.17 15.32
N SER A 304 -13.27 -25.03 14.67
CA SER A 304 -11.80 -24.95 14.67
C SER A 304 -11.26 -23.84 13.78
N VAL A 305 -11.74 -23.74 12.53
CA VAL A 305 -11.38 -22.67 11.58
C VAL A 305 -11.86 -21.32 12.11
N ILE A 306 -13.08 -21.28 12.67
CA ILE A 306 -13.52 -20.12 13.42
C ILE A 306 -12.60 -19.92 14.60
N LYS A 307 -12.29 -20.87 15.48
CA LYS A 307 -11.43 -20.66 16.67
C LYS A 307 -9.99 -20.28 16.36
N ASP A 308 -9.43 -20.63 15.21
CA ASP A 308 -8.11 -20.14 14.77
C ASP A 308 -8.21 -18.69 14.28
N HIS A 309 -9.26 -18.34 13.51
CA HIS A 309 -9.54 -16.94 13.16
C HIS A 309 -10.17 -16.11 14.30
N VAL A 310 -10.80 -16.75 15.28
CA VAL A 310 -11.51 -16.17 16.43
C VAL A 310 -10.57 -16.14 17.62
N ASN A 311 -9.52 -16.92 17.72
CA ASN A 311 -8.41 -16.53 18.58
C ASN A 311 -7.70 -15.29 18.02
N ILE A 312 -7.83 -15.02 16.72
CA ILE A 312 -7.46 -13.76 16.07
C ILE A 312 -8.59 -12.69 16.16
N THR A 313 -9.83 -12.99 16.60
CA THR A 313 -10.93 -11.98 16.66
C THR A 313 -11.62 -11.83 18.03
N TYR A 314 -11.70 -12.87 18.86
CA TYR A 314 -12.17 -12.84 20.27
C TYR A 314 -11.10 -12.42 21.27
N LYS A 315 -9.80 -12.52 20.95
CA LYS A 315 -8.78 -11.76 21.68
C LYS A 315 -8.95 -10.24 21.47
N TYR A 316 -9.80 -9.84 20.51
CA TYR A 316 -10.09 -8.45 20.14
C TYR A 316 -11.50 -7.95 20.55
N MET A 317 -12.32 -8.77 21.21
CA MET A 317 -13.61 -8.31 21.78
C MET A 317 -13.74 -8.46 23.30
N ARG A 318 -12.72 -8.98 23.99
CA ARG A 318 -12.59 -8.89 25.46
C ARG A 318 -11.18 -8.52 25.87
N ARG A 319 -10.81 -7.25 25.65
CA ARG A 319 -9.99 -6.38 26.52
C ARG A 319 -9.92 -5.00 25.92
#